data_AF-W1VDT6-F1
#
_entry.id   AF-W1VDT6-F1
#
_cell.length_a   1.000
_cell.length_b   1.000
_cell.length_c   1.000
_cell.angle_alpha   90.00
_cell.angle_beta   90.00
_cell.angle_gamma   90.00
#
_symmetry.space_group_name_H-M   'P 1'
#
loop_
_entity.id
_entity.type
_entity.pdbx_description
1 polymer ?
#
loop_
_entity_poly.entity_id
_entity_poly.type
_entity_poly.pdbx_seq_one_letter_code
_entity_poly.pdbx_strand_id
1 'polypeptide(L)'
;MTLRTSLGRAVFNTALPETFPYINYVVDKKKLGNIVNRLAESYPRVDVAASLDKLKSNGFYWSTWSGITVAFADVVSPASKPEILARYEAEAAEIEDQFEMGALTEEDRYQSLIDIWTKATAEVAEAMRENFPERNTVYQMVVSGARGNWDQIRQLAGMRGLVADPRQRLIERPIKSNYREGLSVLEYFIATHGARKGLADTALRTADSGYLTRRLVDVSQDVIVREDDCGTRKGLAKRIFTWKEVDGERVKEPSEILATTVYGTTLARDVVDEAGNVVVAA
;
A
#
# COMPACT_ATOMS: atom_id res chain seq x y z
N MET A 1 18.24 28.50 20.81
CA MET A 1 17.26 27.38 20.85
C MET A 1 18.00 26.11 20.47
N THR A 2 18.06 25.12 21.35
CA THR A 2 18.76 23.84 21.12
C THR A 2 17.76 22.75 20.80
N LEU A 3 17.93 22.05 19.67
CA LEU A 3 17.04 20.98 19.23
C LEU A 3 17.71 19.61 19.40
N ARG A 4 17.02 18.64 20.00
CA ARG A 4 17.50 17.25 20.07
C ARG A 4 17.20 16.53 18.76
N THR A 5 18.24 16.20 17.99
CA THR A 5 18.12 15.53 16.68
C THR A 5 19.31 14.59 16.43
N SER A 6 19.32 13.89 15.29
CA SER A 6 20.47 13.08 14.85
C SER A 6 21.24 13.78 13.73
N LEU A 7 22.52 13.44 13.58
CA LEU A 7 23.35 14.00 12.50
C LEU A 7 22.76 13.75 11.11
N GLY A 8 22.24 12.54 10.86
CA GLY A 8 21.59 12.22 9.58
C GLY A 8 20.37 13.09 9.29
N ARG A 9 19.59 13.45 10.33
CA ARG A 9 18.46 14.39 10.18
C ARG A 9 18.96 15.81 9.91
N ALA A 10 20.05 16.24 10.53
CA ALA A 10 20.65 17.54 10.24
C ALA A 10 21.10 17.63 8.78
N VAL A 11 21.82 16.62 8.27
CA VAL A 11 22.24 16.51 6.86
C VAL A 11 21.05 16.41 5.91
N PHE A 12 19.96 15.75 6.31
CA PHE A 12 18.74 15.73 5.50
C PHE A 12 18.14 17.13 5.35
N ASN A 13 18.09 17.92 6.41
CA ASN A 13 17.52 19.27 6.38
C ASN A 13 18.36 20.26 5.56
N THR A 14 19.66 20.03 5.34
CA THR A 14 20.47 20.89 4.44
C THR A 14 20.06 20.74 2.97
N ALA A 15 19.30 19.70 2.63
CA ALA A 15 18.73 19.54 1.30
C ALA A 15 17.46 20.38 1.08
N LEU A 16 16.88 20.94 2.14
CA LEU A 16 15.65 21.73 2.11
C LEU A 16 15.97 23.24 2.15
N PRO A 17 15.04 24.11 1.72
CA PRO A 17 15.18 25.56 1.88
C PRO A 17 15.31 25.97 3.36
N GLU A 18 16.06 27.03 3.65
CA GLU A 18 16.32 27.47 5.04
C GLU A 18 15.05 27.86 5.81
N THR A 19 14.04 28.38 5.11
CA THR A 19 12.75 28.74 5.70
C THR A 19 11.82 27.53 5.91
N PHE A 20 12.20 26.35 5.41
CA PHE A 20 11.38 25.16 5.52
C PHE A 20 11.41 24.62 6.95
N PRO A 21 10.26 24.21 7.53
CA PRO A 21 10.22 23.69 8.89
C PRO A 21 11.14 22.49 9.08
N TYR A 22 11.92 22.51 10.17
CA TYR A 22 12.89 21.46 10.45
C TYR A 22 12.23 20.09 10.63
N ILE A 23 12.68 19.10 9.85
CA ILE A 23 12.18 17.73 9.87
C ILE A 23 12.97 16.89 10.89
N ASN A 24 12.31 16.52 12.00
CA ASN A 24 12.93 15.76 13.09
C ASN A 24 12.26 14.40 13.37
N TYR A 25 11.88 13.67 12.32
CA TYR A 25 11.30 12.34 12.41
C TYR A 25 11.92 11.40 11.36
N VAL A 26 11.61 10.10 11.44
CA VAL A 26 12.04 9.12 10.42
C VAL A 26 11.19 9.31 9.16
N VAL A 27 11.86 9.56 8.04
CA VAL A 27 11.24 9.84 6.74
C VAL A 27 11.14 8.55 5.92
N ASP A 28 9.93 8.01 5.83
CA ASP A 28 9.57 6.94 4.89
C ASP A 28 9.12 7.54 3.53
N LYS A 29 8.87 6.69 2.54
CA LYS A 29 8.43 7.12 1.20
C LYS A 29 7.18 8.01 1.21
N LYS A 30 6.20 7.72 2.07
CA LYS A 30 4.95 8.51 2.15
C LYS A 30 5.22 9.89 2.72
N LYS A 31 5.98 9.97 3.81
CA LYS A 31 6.38 11.25 4.42
C LYS A 31 7.25 12.06 3.48
N LEU A 32 8.15 11.43 2.71
CA LEU A 32 8.93 12.11 1.69
C LEU A 32 8.03 12.74 0.62
N GLY A 33 7.01 12.00 0.15
CA GLY A 33 5.99 12.54 -0.76
C GLY A 33 5.27 13.76 -0.17
N ASN A 34 4.88 13.72 1.10
CA ASN A 34 4.26 14.85 1.78
C ASN A 34 5.18 16.07 1.91
N ILE A 35 6.47 15.85 2.18
CA ILE A 35 7.48 16.92 2.22
C ILE A 35 7.60 17.58 0.83
N VAL A 36 7.65 16.78 -0.24
CA VAL A 36 7.73 17.28 -1.62
C VAL A 36 6.46 18.04 -2.02
N ASN A 37 5.27 17.55 -1.65
CA ASN A 37 4.02 18.27 -1.89
C ASN A 37 4.00 19.62 -1.18
N ARG A 38 4.42 19.66 0.09
CA ARG A 38 4.50 20.91 0.86
C ARG A 38 5.52 21.88 0.25
N LEU A 39 6.65 21.38 -0.25
CA LEU A 39 7.61 22.19 -0.99
C LEU A 39 6.95 22.78 -2.25
N ALA A 40 6.24 21.97 -3.03
CA ALA A 40 5.58 22.42 -4.26
C ALA A 40 4.48 23.46 -4.03
N GLU A 41 3.78 23.39 -2.90
CA GLU A 41 2.74 24.37 -2.53
C GLU A 41 3.31 25.68 -1.98
N SER A 42 4.42 25.62 -1.25
CA SER A 42 4.93 26.76 -0.48
C SER A 42 6.11 27.48 -1.14
N TYR A 43 6.77 26.88 -2.14
CA TYR A 43 8.02 27.38 -2.72
C TYR A 43 7.97 27.48 -4.25
N PRO A 44 8.77 28.38 -4.85
CA PRO A 44 8.96 28.45 -6.29
C PRO A 44 9.50 27.14 -6.88
N ARG A 45 9.12 26.85 -8.12
CA ARG A 45 9.54 25.62 -8.84
C ARG A 45 11.05 25.41 -8.88
N VAL A 46 11.82 26.50 -8.95
CA VAL A 46 13.30 26.46 -8.98
C VAL A 46 13.86 25.89 -7.67
N ASP A 47 13.35 26.35 -6.52
CA ASP A 47 13.79 25.89 -5.20
C ASP A 47 13.37 24.44 -4.94
N VAL A 48 12.17 24.07 -5.41
CA VAL A 48 11.68 22.68 -5.36
C VAL A 48 12.61 21.77 -6.15
N ALA A 49 12.94 22.14 -7.39
CA ALA A 49 13.84 21.35 -8.24
C ALA A 49 15.24 21.21 -7.61
N ALA A 50 15.82 22.30 -7.12
CA ALA A 50 17.11 22.28 -6.44
C ALA A 50 17.10 21.38 -5.19
N SER A 51 16.01 21.42 -4.40
CA SER A 51 15.85 20.56 -3.22
C SER A 51 15.73 19.09 -3.60
N LEU A 52 14.99 18.77 -4.67
CA LEU A 52 14.86 17.40 -5.19
C LEU A 52 16.20 16.84 -5.67
N ASP A 53 17.03 17.64 -6.35
CA ASP A 53 18.36 17.21 -6.77
C ASP A 53 19.31 16.96 -5.61
N LYS A 54 19.25 17.79 -4.55
CA LYS A 54 19.99 17.55 -3.31
C LYS A 54 19.51 16.28 -2.60
N LEU A 55 18.20 16.07 -2.49
CA LEU A 55 17.62 14.87 -1.89
C LEU A 55 18.02 13.61 -2.66
N LYS A 56 17.99 13.66 -3.99
CA LYS A 56 18.46 12.57 -4.87
C LYS A 56 19.93 12.25 -4.62
N SER A 57 20.80 13.28 -4.62
CA SER A 57 22.24 13.11 -4.46
C SER A 57 22.60 12.56 -3.07
N ASN A 58 22.00 13.12 -2.02
CA ASN A 58 22.15 12.61 -0.66
C ASN A 58 21.62 11.18 -0.54
N GLY A 59 20.47 10.89 -1.15
CA GLY A 59 19.86 9.56 -1.16
C GLY A 59 20.78 8.51 -1.79
N PHE A 60 21.33 8.78 -2.99
CA PHE A 60 22.28 7.86 -3.63
C PHE A 60 23.56 7.67 -2.83
N TYR A 61 24.10 8.74 -2.27
CA TYR A 61 25.31 8.67 -1.46
C TYR A 61 25.08 7.80 -0.21
N TRP A 62 24.09 8.13 0.62
CA TRP A 62 23.84 7.41 1.87
C TRP A 62 23.26 6.01 1.65
N SER A 63 22.55 5.76 0.55
CA SER A 63 22.13 4.41 0.16
C SER A 63 23.34 3.51 -0.12
N THR A 64 24.37 4.04 -0.79
CA THR A 64 25.63 3.30 -1.05
C THR A 64 26.33 2.90 0.26
N TRP A 65 26.34 3.80 1.24
CA TRP A 65 26.97 3.58 2.55
C TRP A 65 26.06 2.90 3.59
N SER A 66 24.82 2.58 3.22
CA SER A 66 23.83 2.01 4.17
C SER A 66 24.12 0.56 4.56
N GLY A 67 24.96 -0.14 3.78
CA GLY A 67 25.20 -1.57 3.96
C GLY A 67 23.98 -2.45 3.64
N ILE A 68 22.96 -1.90 2.97
CA ILE A 68 21.79 -2.67 2.53
C ILE A 68 22.25 -3.67 1.45
N THR A 69 22.20 -4.95 1.82
CA THR A 69 22.43 -6.10 0.96
C THR A 69 21.35 -7.13 1.21
N VAL A 70 21.24 -8.13 0.34
CA VAL A 70 20.32 -9.26 0.52
C VAL A 70 21.12 -10.55 0.43
N ALA A 71 21.33 -11.18 1.57
CA ALA A 71 21.89 -12.51 1.69
C ALA A 71 20.79 -13.53 2.02
N PHE A 72 21.10 -14.81 1.81
CA PHE A 72 20.23 -15.88 2.28
C PHE A 72 19.98 -15.76 3.79
N ALA A 73 20.99 -15.40 4.60
CA ALA A 73 20.83 -15.23 6.05
C ALA A 73 19.81 -14.14 6.46
N ASP A 74 19.51 -13.17 5.58
CA ASP A 74 18.58 -12.08 5.89
C ASP A 74 17.10 -12.50 5.77
N VAL A 75 16.83 -13.64 5.14
CA VAL A 75 15.47 -14.18 5.00
C VAL A 75 15.19 -15.10 6.19
N VAL A 76 14.62 -14.54 7.26
CA VAL A 76 14.41 -15.27 8.53
C VAL A 76 12.98 -15.81 8.59
N SER A 77 12.85 -17.14 8.64
CA SER A 77 11.57 -17.82 8.89
C SER A 77 11.27 -17.89 10.39
N PRO A 78 10.01 -17.72 10.82
CA PRO A 78 9.66 -17.82 12.23
C PRO A 78 9.76 -19.26 12.73
N ALA A 79 10.34 -19.45 13.91
CA ALA A 79 10.52 -20.78 14.52
C ALA A 79 9.19 -21.47 14.86
N SER A 80 8.13 -20.69 15.09
CA SER A 80 6.76 -21.18 15.34
C SER A 80 6.04 -21.69 14.09
N LYS A 81 6.58 -21.49 12.88
CA LYS A 81 5.93 -21.92 11.63
C LYS A 81 5.50 -23.40 11.65
N PRO A 82 6.35 -24.38 12.02
CA PRO A 82 5.96 -25.79 11.99
C PRO A 82 4.82 -26.11 12.96
N GLU A 83 4.77 -25.45 14.12
CA GLU A 83 3.70 -25.61 15.11
C GLU A 83 2.37 -25.06 14.59
N ILE A 84 2.39 -23.85 14.01
CA ILE A 84 1.21 -23.23 13.40
C ILE A 84 0.66 -24.14 12.28
N LEU A 85 1.53 -24.62 11.39
CA LEU A 85 1.11 -25.51 10.31
C LEU A 85 0.54 -26.84 10.82
N ALA A 86 1.16 -27.45 11.84
CA ALA A 86 0.68 -28.71 12.40
C ALA A 86 -0.73 -28.56 13.02
N ARG A 87 -1.01 -27.43 13.70
CA ARG A 87 -2.34 -27.16 14.25
C ARG A 87 -3.39 -27.07 13.15
N TYR A 88 -3.13 -26.28 12.10
CA TYR A 88 -4.06 -26.11 10.99
C TYR A 88 -4.19 -27.36 10.11
N GLU A 89 -3.15 -28.21 10.04
CA GLU A 89 -3.26 -29.53 9.41
C GLU A 89 -4.21 -30.45 10.18
N ALA A 90 -4.19 -30.42 11.51
CA ALA A 90 -5.12 -31.19 12.33
C ALA A 90 -6.57 -30.69 12.16
N GLU A 91 -6.78 -29.37 12.16
CA GLU A 91 -8.10 -28.78 11.88
C GLU A 91 -8.62 -29.16 10.47
N ALA A 92 -7.74 -29.12 9.46
CA ALA A 92 -8.11 -29.53 8.10
C ALA A 92 -8.43 -31.03 8.00
N ALA A 93 -7.73 -31.88 8.76
CA ALA A 93 -8.00 -33.31 8.83
C ALA A 93 -9.36 -33.60 9.48
N GLU A 94 -9.73 -32.87 10.54
CA GLU A 94 -11.04 -33.00 11.18
C GLU A 94 -12.19 -32.65 10.21
N ILE A 95 -12.02 -31.61 9.38
CA ILE A 95 -13.00 -31.26 8.35
C ILE A 95 -13.14 -32.36 7.29
N GLU A 96 -12.03 -33.00 6.90
CA GLU A 96 -12.05 -34.11 5.96
C GLU A 96 -12.74 -35.35 6.57
N ASP A 97 -12.45 -35.68 7.84
CA ASP A 97 -13.10 -36.77 8.58
C ASP A 97 -14.62 -36.54 8.70
N GLN A 98 -15.06 -35.31 9.02
CA GLN A 98 -16.47 -34.95 9.09
C GLN A 98 -17.17 -35.09 7.73
N PHE A 99 -16.47 -34.78 6.64
CA PHE A 99 -16.98 -35.00 5.29
C PHE A 99 -17.11 -36.49 4.95
N GLU A 100 -16.11 -37.31 5.30
CA GLU A 100 -16.17 -38.77 5.11
C GLU A 100 -17.31 -39.42 5.90
N MET A 101 -17.64 -38.88 7.08
CA MET A 101 -18.81 -39.29 7.88
C MET A 101 -20.15 -38.79 7.33
N GLY A 102 -20.15 -37.98 6.26
CA GLY A 102 -21.35 -37.41 5.65
C GLY A 102 -21.99 -36.26 6.42
N ALA A 103 -21.26 -35.64 7.36
CA ALA A 103 -21.76 -34.52 8.16
C ALA A 103 -21.66 -33.16 7.44
N LEU A 104 -20.82 -33.05 6.42
CA LEU A 104 -20.60 -31.84 5.63
C LEU A 104 -20.93 -32.06 4.15
N THR A 105 -21.39 -31.01 3.48
CA THR A 105 -21.49 -31.00 2.01
C THR A 105 -20.12 -30.70 1.38
N GLU A 106 -19.95 -31.00 0.09
CA GLU A 106 -18.70 -30.70 -0.63
C GLU A 106 -18.41 -29.18 -0.65
N GLU A 107 -19.45 -28.35 -0.75
CA GLU A 107 -19.31 -26.89 -0.76
C GLU A 107 -18.89 -26.36 0.61
N ASP A 108 -19.50 -26.87 1.69
CA ASP A 108 -19.14 -26.49 3.06
C ASP A 108 -17.72 -26.92 3.42
N ARG A 109 -17.32 -28.14 3.01
CA ARG A 109 -15.93 -28.64 3.17
C ARG A 109 -14.95 -27.72 2.44
N TYR A 110 -15.25 -27.39 1.18
CA TYR A 110 -14.40 -26.51 0.37
C TYR A 110 -14.21 -25.14 1.04
N GLN A 111 -15.29 -24.47 1.43
CA GLN A 111 -15.20 -23.15 2.09
C GLN A 111 -14.45 -23.23 3.41
N SER A 112 -14.72 -24.26 4.23
CA SER A 112 -14.04 -24.46 5.51
C SER A 112 -12.53 -24.63 5.34
N LEU A 113 -12.09 -25.43 4.36
CA LEU A 113 -10.66 -25.60 4.06
C LEU A 113 -10.01 -24.29 3.60
N ILE A 114 -10.69 -23.51 2.75
CA ILE A 114 -10.18 -22.20 2.31
C ILE A 114 -10.04 -21.24 3.49
N ASP A 115 -11.01 -21.20 4.39
CA ASP A 115 -10.98 -20.35 5.58
C ASP A 115 -9.87 -20.75 6.54
N ILE A 116 -9.70 -22.05 6.82
CA ILE A 116 -8.62 -22.60 7.64
C ILE A 116 -7.27 -22.15 7.10
N TRP A 117 -7.01 -22.39 5.80
CA TRP A 117 -5.72 -22.06 5.21
C TRP A 117 -5.50 -20.55 5.05
N THR A 118 -6.56 -19.77 4.89
CA THR A 118 -6.49 -18.30 4.89
C THR A 118 -6.05 -17.79 6.28
N LYS A 119 -6.64 -18.31 7.35
CA LYS A 119 -6.26 -18.00 8.74
C LYS A 119 -4.82 -18.43 9.03
N ALA A 120 -4.46 -19.67 8.68
CA ALA A 120 -3.10 -20.18 8.83
C ALA A 120 -2.06 -19.29 8.16
N THR A 121 -2.37 -18.85 6.95
CA THR A 121 -1.49 -18.00 6.17
C THR A 121 -1.34 -16.60 6.79
N ALA A 122 -2.42 -16.05 7.38
CA ALA A 122 -2.38 -14.77 8.08
C ALA A 122 -1.56 -14.85 9.38
N GLU A 123 -1.73 -15.92 10.15
CA GLU A 123 -0.98 -16.13 11.40
C GLU A 123 0.52 -16.36 11.14
N VAL A 124 0.88 -17.16 10.13
CA VAL A 124 2.28 -17.30 9.71
C VAL A 124 2.86 -15.95 9.25
N ALA A 125 2.06 -15.11 8.60
CA ALA A 125 2.51 -13.77 8.19
C ALA A 125 2.76 -12.86 9.40
N GLU A 126 1.94 -12.96 10.44
CA GLU A 126 2.09 -12.18 11.67
C GLU A 126 3.31 -12.62 12.47
N ALA A 127 3.44 -13.92 12.73
CA ALA A 127 4.62 -14.51 13.37
C ALA A 127 5.91 -14.19 12.61
N MET A 128 5.85 -14.18 11.27
CA MET A 128 6.97 -13.75 10.44
C MET A 128 7.31 -12.27 10.68
N ARG A 129 6.33 -11.36 10.66
CA ARG A 129 6.56 -9.92 10.88
C ARG A 129 7.22 -9.63 12.23
N GLU A 130 6.77 -10.30 13.29
CA GLU A 130 7.32 -10.13 14.64
C GLU A 130 8.74 -10.70 14.77
N ASN A 131 9.05 -11.76 14.02
CA ASN A 131 10.35 -12.42 14.06
C ASN A 131 11.43 -11.66 13.27
N PHE A 132 11.08 -10.73 12.38
CA PHE A 132 12.07 -9.96 11.62
C PHE A 132 12.76 -8.89 12.50
N PRO A 133 14.09 -8.93 12.65
CA PRO A 133 14.81 -7.90 13.40
C PRO A 133 14.69 -6.53 12.73
N GLU A 134 14.52 -5.45 13.49
CA GLU A 134 14.40 -4.08 12.93
C GLU A 134 15.64 -3.64 12.12
N ARG A 135 16.82 -4.20 12.45
CA ARG A 135 18.07 -3.94 11.73
C ARG A 135 18.28 -4.80 10.49
N ASN A 136 17.40 -5.76 10.22
CA ASN A 136 17.46 -6.59 9.04
C ASN A 136 17.26 -5.72 7.78
N THR A 137 18.07 -5.96 6.76
CA THR A 137 18.07 -5.16 5.52
C THR A 137 16.76 -5.31 4.74
N VAL A 138 16.22 -6.53 4.65
CA VAL A 138 14.94 -6.82 3.99
C VAL A 138 13.79 -6.12 4.73
N TYR A 139 13.81 -6.15 6.06
CA TYR A 139 12.84 -5.39 6.88
C TYR A 139 12.89 -3.89 6.57
N GLN A 140 14.09 -3.31 6.57
CA GLN A 140 14.27 -1.87 6.29
C GLN A 140 13.80 -1.48 4.88
N MET A 141 14.00 -2.34 3.87
CA MET A 141 13.52 -2.09 2.50
C MET A 141 12.00 -1.99 2.42
N VAL A 142 11.28 -2.84 3.16
CA VAL A 142 9.81 -2.88 3.17
C VAL A 142 9.23 -1.75 4.02
N VAL A 143 9.73 -1.55 5.25
CA VAL A 143 9.19 -0.53 6.16
C VAL A 143 9.47 0.89 5.68
N SER A 144 10.62 1.13 5.04
CA SER A 144 10.88 2.43 4.39
C SER A 144 9.97 2.71 3.19
N GLY A 145 9.32 1.67 2.64
CA GLY A 145 8.54 1.73 1.41
C GLY A 145 9.41 1.86 0.15
N ALA A 146 10.71 1.60 0.25
CA ALA A 146 11.64 1.69 -0.88
C ALA A 146 11.37 0.59 -1.91
N ARG A 147 11.28 -0.66 -1.46
CA ARG A 147 11.01 -1.81 -2.34
C ARG A 147 10.43 -2.98 -1.56
N GLY A 148 9.43 -3.61 -2.16
CA GLY A 148 8.80 -4.81 -1.62
C GLY A 148 7.57 -4.52 -0.79
N ASN A 149 6.81 -5.57 -0.49
CA ASN A 149 5.68 -5.53 0.42
C ASN A 149 5.73 -6.75 1.37
N TRP A 150 4.96 -6.69 2.45
CA TRP A 150 4.91 -7.78 3.43
C TRP A 150 4.43 -9.10 2.85
N ASP A 151 3.55 -9.06 1.84
CA ASP A 151 3.08 -10.27 1.15
C ASP A 151 4.18 -10.99 0.38
N GLN A 152 5.13 -10.25 -0.20
CA GLN A 152 6.30 -10.79 -0.88
C GLN A 152 7.28 -11.40 0.13
N ILE A 153 7.50 -10.74 1.27
CA ILE A 153 8.35 -11.30 2.33
C ILE A 153 7.72 -12.56 2.92
N ARG A 154 6.40 -12.59 3.10
CA ARG A 154 5.67 -13.80 3.49
C ARG A 154 5.92 -14.95 2.52
N GLN A 155 5.94 -14.72 1.22
CA GLN A 155 6.24 -15.78 0.24
C GLN A 155 7.70 -16.24 0.28
N LEU A 156 8.64 -15.37 0.66
CA LEU A 156 10.05 -15.68 0.78
C LEU A 156 10.37 -16.46 2.06
N ALA A 157 9.82 -16.05 3.21
CA ALA A 157 10.21 -16.53 4.55
C ALA A 157 9.10 -17.23 5.34
N GLY A 158 7.83 -16.96 5.02
CA GLY A 158 6.67 -17.54 5.69
C GLY A 158 6.18 -18.79 4.96
N MET A 159 5.11 -18.62 4.17
CA MET A 159 4.56 -19.63 3.26
C MET A 159 3.94 -18.94 2.05
N ARG A 160 3.80 -19.66 0.94
CA ARG A 160 3.16 -19.11 -0.27
C ARG A 160 1.64 -19.02 -0.13
N GLY A 161 1.01 -19.98 0.53
CA GLY A 161 -0.43 -20.01 0.80
C GLY A 161 -1.26 -20.64 -0.33
N LEU A 162 -2.55 -20.30 -0.35
CA LEU A 162 -3.49 -20.75 -1.37
C LEU A 162 -3.16 -20.15 -2.75
N VAL A 163 -3.37 -20.96 -3.79
CA VAL A 163 -3.13 -20.58 -5.19
C VAL A 163 -4.39 -20.79 -5.99
N ALA A 164 -4.64 -19.92 -6.96
CA ALA A 164 -5.78 -20.06 -7.87
C ALA A 164 -5.42 -20.92 -9.08
N ASP A 165 -6.35 -21.80 -9.45
CA ASP A 165 -6.37 -22.56 -10.69
C ASP A 165 -6.70 -21.64 -11.90
N PRO A 166 -6.51 -22.03 -13.18
CA PRO A 166 -6.86 -21.18 -14.32
C PRO A 166 -8.34 -20.79 -14.36
N ARG A 167 -9.22 -21.55 -13.69
CA ARG A 167 -10.64 -21.22 -13.50
C ARG A 167 -10.92 -20.21 -12.39
N GLN A 168 -9.89 -19.67 -11.73
CA GLN A 168 -9.98 -18.76 -10.57
C GLN A 168 -10.57 -19.37 -9.30
N ARG A 169 -10.75 -20.69 -9.24
CA ARG A 169 -11.04 -21.40 -8.00
C ARG A 169 -9.74 -21.56 -7.21
N LEU A 170 -9.81 -21.41 -5.89
CA LEU A 170 -8.66 -21.65 -5.02
C LEU A 170 -8.43 -23.16 -4.90
N ILE A 171 -7.19 -23.58 -5.00
CA ILE A 171 -6.80 -24.98 -4.80
C ILE A 171 -6.83 -25.24 -3.29
N GLU A 172 -7.61 -26.25 -2.88
CA GLU A 172 -7.84 -26.61 -1.47
C GLU A 172 -6.56 -26.96 -0.70
N ARG A 173 -5.54 -27.48 -1.41
CA ARG A 173 -4.22 -27.76 -0.85
C ARG A 173 -3.30 -26.55 -1.05
N PRO A 174 -2.88 -25.86 0.03
CA PRO A 174 -1.98 -24.72 -0.09
C PRO A 174 -0.54 -25.16 -0.34
N ILE A 175 0.29 -24.21 -0.75
CA ILE A 175 1.75 -24.36 -0.73
C ILE A 175 2.25 -23.94 0.65
N LYS A 176 2.72 -24.92 1.43
CA LYS A 176 3.23 -24.75 2.80
C LYS A 176 4.68 -24.26 2.79
N SER A 177 5.43 -24.67 1.78
CA SER A 177 6.80 -24.25 1.55
C SER A 177 6.88 -22.76 1.22
N ASN A 178 8.05 -22.17 1.46
CA ASN A 178 8.40 -20.83 0.98
C ASN A 178 9.57 -20.90 -0.02
N TYR A 179 9.88 -19.79 -0.68
CA TYR A 179 10.96 -19.78 -1.67
C TYR A 179 12.36 -19.95 -1.06
N ARG A 180 12.52 -19.73 0.25
CA ARG A 180 13.77 -20.02 0.97
C ARG A 180 13.98 -21.53 1.15
N GLU A 181 12.94 -22.25 1.53
CA GLU A 181 12.93 -23.71 1.74
C GLU A 181 12.97 -24.48 0.41
N GLY A 182 12.44 -23.88 -0.64
CA GLY A 182 12.25 -24.52 -1.94
C GLY A 182 10.89 -25.20 -2.03
N LEU A 183 10.32 -25.22 -3.23
CA LEU A 183 9.02 -25.84 -3.48
C LEU A 183 9.20 -27.27 -3.98
N SER A 184 8.32 -28.18 -3.55
CA SER A 184 8.23 -29.50 -4.16
C SER A 184 7.76 -29.42 -5.62
N VAL A 185 7.92 -30.51 -6.38
CA VAL A 185 7.51 -30.56 -7.80
C VAL A 185 6.01 -30.24 -7.96
N LEU A 186 5.16 -30.78 -7.07
CA LEU A 186 3.71 -30.53 -7.10
C LEU A 186 3.38 -29.09 -6.72
N GLU A 187 3.98 -28.56 -5.66
CA GLU A 187 3.79 -27.18 -5.23
C GLU A 187 4.22 -26.18 -6.32
N TYR A 188 5.35 -26.45 -6.97
CA TYR A 188 5.81 -25.63 -8.08
C TYR A 188 4.85 -25.73 -9.27
N PHE A 189 4.40 -26.94 -9.63
CA PHE A 189 3.45 -27.14 -10.72
C PHE A 189 2.15 -26.37 -10.52
N ILE A 190 1.54 -26.43 -9.33
CA ILE A 190 0.31 -25.67 -9.05
C ILE A 190 0.57 -24.15 -9.04
N ALA A 191 1.74 -23.69 -8.60
CA ALA A 191 2.11 -22.27 -8.63
C ALA A 191 2.17 -21.69 -10.06
N THR A 192 2.52 -22.50 -11.06
CA THR A 192 2.64 -22.04 -12.45
C THR A 192 1.31 -21.61 -13.08
N HIS A 193 0.18 -22.19 -12.66
CA HIS A 193 -1.14 -21.88 -13.21
C HIS A 193 -1.49 -20.40 -12.97
N GLY A 194 -1.40 -19.96 -11.72
CA GLY A 194 -1.64 -18.57 -11.34
C GLY A 194 -0.64 -17.60 -11.97
N ALA A 195 0.64 -17.98 -12.03
CA ALA A 195 1.68 -17.13 -12.62
C ALA A 195 1.47 -16.89 -14.13
N ARG A 196 1.20 -17.96 -14.90
CA ARG A 196 0.97 -17.86 -16.34
C ARG A 196 -0.30 -17.07 -16.65
N LYS A 197 -1.37 -17.30 -15.89
CA LYS A 197 -2.62 -16.55 -16.03
C LYS A 197 -2.43 -15.07 -15.73
N GLY A 198 -1.70 -14.73 -14.66
CA GLY A 198 -1.39 -13.33 -14.34
C GLY A 198 -0.66 -12.60 -15.45
N LEU A 199 0.31 -13.25 -16.12
CA LEU A 199 1.00 -12.68 -17.28
C LEU A 199 0.07 -12.48 -18.48
N ALA A 200 -0.76 -13.48 -18.79
CA ALA A 200 -1.74 -13.39 -19.88
C ALA A 200 -2.79 -12.30 -19.63
N ASP A 201 -3.37 -12.25 -18.42
CA ASP A 201 -4.37 -11.26 -18.03
C ASP A 201 -3.79 -9.85 -18.06
N THR A 202 -2.51 -9.68 -17.70
CA THR A 202 -1.83 -8.37 -17.80
C THR A 202 -1.76 -7.88 -19.24
N ALA A 203 -1.44 -8.77 -20.18
CA ALA A 203 -1.40 -8.43 -21.61
C ALA A 203 -2.80 -8.07 -22.14
N LEU A 204 -3.84 -8.84 -21.77
CA LEU A 204 -5.22 -8.56 -22.16
C LEU A 204 -5.72 -7.22 -21.58
N ARG A 205 -5.50 -6.98 -20.29
CA ARG A 205 -5.88 -5.73 -19.61
C ARG A 205 -5.18 -4.50 -20.18
N THR A 206 -3.98 -4.67 -20.73
CA THR A 206 -3.25 -3.58 -21.41
C THR A 206 -4.01 -3.13 -22.66
N ALA A 207 -4.54 -4.07 -23.45
CA ALA A 207 -5.34 -3.76 -24.63
C ALA A 207 -6.66 -3.06 -24.25
N ASP A 208 -7.37 -3.57 -23.24
CA ASP A 208 -8.63 -2.98 -22.77
C ASP A 208 -8.41 -1.57 -22.20
N SER A 209 -7.34 -1.38 -21.43
CA SER A 209 -6.97 -0.05 -20.90
C SER A 209 -6.68 0.92 -22.03
N GLY A 210 -5.91 0.50 -23.04
CA GLY A 210 -5.62 1.34 -24.22
C GLY A 210 -6.88 1.67 -25.03
N TYR A 211 -7.80 0.71 -25.17
CA TYR A 211 -9.08 0.94 -25.84
C TYR A 211 -9.95 1.96 -25.08
N LEU A 212 -10.05 1.83 -23.75
CA LEU A 212 -10.77 2.79 -22.92
C LEU A 212 -10.14 4.18 -23.01
N THR A 213 -8.82 4.29 -22.89
CA THR A 213 -8.11 5.56 -23.03
C THR A 213 -8.37 6.19 -24.40
N ARG A 214 -8.33 5.40 -25.49
CA ARG A 214 -8.67 5.90 -26.83
C ARG A 214 -10.08 6.47 -26.89
N ARG A 215 -11.07 5.75 -26.36
CA ARG A 215 -12.47 6.24 -26.33
C ARG A 215 -12.63 7.53 -25.52
N LEU A 216 -11.95 7.61 -24.38
CA LEU A 216 -11.97 8.81 -23.54
C LEU A 216 -11.35 10.00 -24.28
N VAL A 217 -10.22 9.78 -24.98
CA VAL A 217 -9.59 10.80 -25.82
C VAL A 217 -10.52 11.21 -26.96
N ASP A 218 -11.08 10.27 -27.71
CA ASP A 218 -11.97 10.56 -28.85
C ASP A 218 -13.17 11.45 -28.46
N VAL A 219 -13.73 11.27 -27.25
CA VAL A 219 -14.86 12.09 -26.75
C VAL A 219 -14.42 13.44 -26.20
N SER A 220 -13.21 13.54 -25.63
CA SER A 220 -12.74 14.73 -24.92
C SER A 220 -11.68 15.55 -25.67
N GLN A 221 -11.27 15.13 -26.87
CA GLN A 221 -10.21 15.78 -27.65
C GLN A 221 -10.53 17.24 -27.99
N ASP A 222 -11.81 17.57 -28.16
CA ASP A 222 -12.27 18.93 -28.48
C ASP A 222 -12.63 19.77 -27.22
N VAL A 223 -12.39 19.24 -26.02
CA VAL A 223 -12.60 19.98 -24.75
C VAL A 223 -11.40 20.89 -24.50
N ILE A 224 -11.53 22.15 -24.91
CA ILE A 224 -10.48 23.18 -24.82
C ILE A 224 -10.99 24.35 -23.96
N VAL A 225 -10.17 24.84 -23.03
CA VAL A 225 -10.46 26.06 -22.26
C VAL A 225 -10.31 27.27 -23.19
N ARG A 226 -11.43 27.94 -23.49
CA ARG A 226 -11.48 29.08 -24.44
C ARG A 226 -11.65 30.44 -23.79
N GLU A 227 -12.11 30.47 -22.54
CA GLU A 227 -12.39 31.68 -21.77
C GLU A 227 -11.94 31.49 -20.33
N ASP A 228 -11.56 32.60 -19.68
CA ASP A 228 -11.05 32.58 -18.29
C ASP A 228 -12.18 32.47 -17.25
N ASP A 229 -13.32 33.14 -17.49
CA ASP A 229 -14.49 33.08 -16.62
C ASP A 229 -15.79 33.14 -17.45
N CYS A 230 -16.66 32.15 -17.24
CA CYS A 230 -17.99 32.07 -17.88
C CYS A 230 -19.09 32.81 -17.09
N GLY A 231 -18.77 33.36 -15.91
CA GLY A 231 -19.66 34.17 -15.07
C GLY A 231 -20.79 33.40 -14.39
N THR A 232 -20.78 32.06 -14.43
CA THR A 232 -21.86 31.24 -13.87
C THR A 232 -21.77 31.11 -12.35
N ARG A 233 -22.92 31.25 -11.67
CA ARG A 233 -23.05 30.96 -10.22
C ARG A 233 -23.50 29.53 -9.93
N LYS A 234 -23.56 28.69 -10.96
CA LYS A 234 -23.94 27.27 -10.83
C LYS A 234 -22.71 26.49 -10.38
N GLY A 235 -22.87 25.72 -9.30
CA GLY A 235 -21.84 24.82 -8.80
C GLY A 235 -22.48 23.60 -8.15
N LEU A 236 -21.66 22.61 -7.83
CA LEU A 236 -22.10 21.40 -7.12
C LEU A 236 -21.77 21.55 -5.63
N ALA A 237 -22.76 21.28 -4.77
CA ALA A 237 -22.54 21.25 -3.33
C ALA A 237 -21.67 20.03 -2.98
N LYS A 238 -20.50 20.28 -2.37
CA LYS A 238 -19.58 19.24 -1.93
C LYS A 238 -19.48 19.26 -0.41
N ARG A 239 -19.66 18.10 0.22
CA ARG A 239 -19.57 17.95 1.66
C ARG A 239 -18.10 17.87 2.09
N ILE A 240 -17.65 18.86 2.86
CA ILE A 240 -16.26 18.99 3.31
C ILE A 240 -15.97 18.06 4.51
N PHE A 241 -16.91 17.92 5.44
CA PHE A 241 -16.78 17.07 6.61
C PHE A 241 -18.10 16.44 7.05
N THR A 242 -18.00 15.40 7.85
CA THR A 242 -19.09 14.71 8.54
C THR A 242 -18.87 14.78 10.03
N TRP A 243 -19.94 14.91 10.79
CA TRP A 243 -19.87 14.77 12.25
C TRP A 243 -20.00 13.30 12.60
N LYS A 244 -19.07 12.80 13.41
CA LYS A 244 -19.13 11.47 14.01
C LYS A 244 -19.06 11.63 15.52
N GLU A 245 -19.97 10.98 16.24
CA GLU A 245 -19.89 10.90 17.69
C GLU A 245 -18.94 9.74 18.04
N VAL A 246 -17.84 10.09 18.67
CA VAL A 246 -16.88 9.14 19.26
C VAL A 246 -16.79 9.52 20.73
N ASP A 247 -17.12 8.58 21.62
CA ASP A 247 -17.07 8.77 23.07
C ASP A 247 -17.84 10.00 23.62
N GLY A 248 -18.98 10.33 23.00
CA GLY A 248 -19.83 11.45 23.42
C GLY A 248 -19.36 12.83 22.97
N GLU A 249 -18.23 12.92 22.26
CA GLU A 249 -17.77 14.15 21.61
C GLU A 249 -18.03 14.13 20.10
N ARG A 250 -18.50 15.26 19.57
CA ARG A 250 -18.71 15.44 18.13
C ARG A 250 -17.38 15.77 17.46
N VAL A 251 -16.77 14.77 16.82
CA VAL A 251 -15.54 14.94 16.06
C VAL A 251 -15.86 15.19 14.59
N LYS A 252 -15.14 16.15 13.98
CA LYS A 252 -15.22 16.41 12.54
C LYS A 252 -14.35 15.39 11.79
N GLU A 253 -14.98 14.55 10.99
CA GLU A 253 -14.31 13.63 10.08
C GLU A 253 -14.27 14.26 8.67
N PRO A 254 -13.07 14.53 8.11
CA PRO A 254 -12.94 15.02 6.74
C PRO A 254 -13.55 14.03 5.74
N SER A 255 -14.29 14.54 4.76
CA SER A 255 -14.89 13.70 3.73
C SER A 255 -13.81 13.13 2.79
N GLU A 256 -13.97 11.89 2.32
CA GLU A 256 -13.00 11.25 1.42
C GLU A 256 -12.79 12.02 0.11
N ILE A 257 -13.81 12.77 -0.33
CA ILE A 257 -13.77 13.59 -1.55
C ILE A 257 -12.90 14.85 -1.41
N LEU A 258 -12.41 15.17 -0.21
CA LEU A 258 -11.69 16.41 0.05
C LEU A 258 -10.41 16.47 -0.82
N ALA A 259 -9.56 15.44 -0.69
CA ALA A 259 -8.28 15.33 -1.39
C ALA A 259 -8.41 15.24 -2.92
N THR A 260 -9.47 14.59 -3.42
CA THR A 260 -9.62 14.26 -4.84
C THR A 260 -10.47 15.25 -5.61
N THR A 261 -11.49 15.81 -4.95
CA THR A 261 -12.58 16.53 -5.64
C THR A 261 -12.72 17.97 -5.18
N VAL A 262 -12.29 18.33 -3.96
CA VAL A 262 -12.44 19.70 -3.43
C VAL A 262 -11.16 20.52 -3.60
N TYR A 263 -10.01 19.96 -3.25
CA TYR A 263 -8.73 20.65 -3.49
C TYR A 263 -8.51 20.92 -4.98
N GLY A 264 -8.01 22.12 -5.29
CA GLY A 264 -7.79 22.57 -6.67
C GLY A 264 -9.03 23.08 -7.41
N THR A 265 -10.19 23.18 -6.74
CA THR A 265 -11.39 23.78 -7.31
C THR A 265 -11.58 25.23 -6.87
N THR A 266 -12.30 26.01 -7.69
CA THR A 266 -12.73 27.37 -7.36
C THR A 266 -14.13 27.36 -6.71
N LEU A 267 -14.39 28.34 -5.85
CA LEU A 267 -15.69 28.47 -5.19
C LEU A 267 -16.69 29.13 -6.13
N ALA A 268 -17.92 28.61 -6.16
CA ALA A 268 -19.02 29.23 -6.92
C ALA A 268 -19.81 30.25 -6.07
N ARG A 269 -19.67 30.18 -4.74
CA ARG A 269 -20.36 31.03 -3.75
C ARG A 269 -19.47 31.18 -2.52
N ASP A 270 -19.63 32.31 -1.84
CA ASP A 270 -18.97 32.60 -0.58
C ASP A 270 -19.29 31.54 0.47
N VAL A 271 -18.27 31.11 1.19
CA VAL A 271 -18.42 30.21 2.33
C VAL A 271 -18.63 31.06 3.57
N VAL A 272 -19.82 30.96 4.17
CA VAL A 272 -20.20 31.71 5.38
C VAL A 272 -20.14 30.83 6.63
N ASP A 273 -19.76 31.43 7.75
CA ASP A 273 -19.90 30.82 9.08
C ASP A 273 -21.35 30.91 9.59
N GLU A 274 -21.63 30.34 10.77
CA GLU A 274 -22.96 30.40 11.41
C GLU A 274 -23.40 31.85 11.75
N ALA A 275 -22.46 32.78 11.89
CA ALA A 275 -22.71 34.19 12.17
C ALA A 275 -22.92 35.03 10.89
N GLY A 276 -22.78 34.42 9.71
CA GLY A 276 -22.90 35.08 8.42
C GLY A 276 -21.64 35.80 7.93
N ASN A 277 -20.50 35.62 8.59
CA ASN A 277 -19.22 36.16 8.12
C ASN A 277 -18.68 35.28 7.00
N VAL A 278 -18.14 35.91 5.95
CA VAL A 278 -17.49 35.21 4.85
C VAL A 278 -16.12 34.71 5.31
N VAL A 279 -15.95 33.40 5.37
CA VAL A 279 -14.69 32.72 5.73
C VAL A 279 -13.77 32.62 4.51
N VAL A 280 -14.34 32.34 3.34
CA VAL A 280 -13.62 32.32 2.06
C VAL A 280 -14.53 32.90 1.00
N ALA A 281 -14.06 33.95 0.31
CA ALA A 281 -14.76 34.57 -0.79
C ALA A 281 -14.57 33.76 -2.08
N ALA A 282 -15.61 33.77 -2.94
CA ALA A 282 -15.57 33.18 -4.27
C ALA A 282 -14.72 33.98 -5.27
#